data_AF-A0AAE3K9R8-F1
#
_entry.id   AF-A0AAE3K9R8-F1
#
_cell.length_a   1.000
_cell.length_b   1.000
_cell.length_c   1.000
_cell.angle_alpha   90.00
_cell.angle_beta   90.00
_cell.angle_gamma   90.00
#
_symmetry.space_group_name_H-M   'P 1'
#
loop_
_entity.id
_entity.type
_entity.pdbx_description
1 polymer ?
#
loop_
_entity_poly.entity_id
_entity_poly.type
_entity_poly.pdbx_seq_one_letter_code
_entity_poly.pdbx_strand_id
1 'polypeptide(L)'
;MSQRSQAVWRIFAFVYSLTIAAIISSVVTIIAIVWGAIDVLWQLISGRNTLSENSKPATVVTATLRWNVEMLIFATTGGGVKRLEWLPSW
;
A
#
# COMPACT_ATOMS: atom_id res chain seq x y z
N MET A 1 24.19 6.36 -8.25
CA MET A 1 23.99 5.31 -9.28
C MET A 1 24.16 5.95 -10.65
N SER A 2 24.76 5.27 -11.62
CA SER A 2 24.77 5.76 -13.01
C SER A 2 23.34 5.81 -13.54
N GLN A 3 23.03 6.76 -14.43
CA GLN A 3 21.68 6.91 -15.02
C GLN A 3 21.14 5.60 -15.63
N ARG A 4 22.05 4.79 -16.19
CA ARG A 4 21.73 3.45 -16.73
C ARG A 4 21.24 2.49 -15.65
N SER A 5 21.90 2.46 -14.49
CA SER A 5 21.49 1.63 -13.35
C SER A 5 20.12 2.06 -12.82
N GLN A 6 19.84 3.37 -12.77
CA GLN A 6 18.53 3.87 -12.35
C GLN A 6 17.42 3.46 -13.34
N ALA A 7 17.67 3.53 -14.65
CA ALA A 7 16.70 3.11 -15.66
C ALA A 7 16.33 1.62 -15.52
N VAL A 8 17.31 0.75 -15.27
CA VAL A 8 17.07 -0.68 -15.03
C VAL A 8 16.21 -0.90 -13.79
N TRP A 9 16.52 -0.24 -12.68
CA TRP A 9 15.74 -0.35 -11.45
C TRP A 9 14.29 0.13 -11.61
N ARG A 10 14.05 1.13 -12.46
CA ARG A 10 12.70 1.60 -12.78
C ARG A 10 11.88 0.56 -13.53
N ILE A 11 12.49 -0.19 -14.45
CA ILE A 11 11.83 -1.30 -15.15
C ILE A 11 11.45 -2.39 -14.13
N PHE A 12 12.37 -2.77 -13.26
CA PHE A 12 12.07 -3.76 -12.22
C PHE A 12 10.95 -3.29 -11.29
N ALA A 13 11.00 -2.03 -10.83
CA ALA A 13 9.96 -1.46 -10.00
C ALA A 13 8.60 -1.43 -10.72
N PHE A 14 8.57 -1.14 -12.02
CA PHE A 14 7.34 -1.14 -12.83
C PHE A 14 6.72 -2.53 -12.95
N VAL A 15 7.53 -3.55 -13.29
CA VAL A 15 7.06 -4.93 -13.41
C VAL A 15 6.57 -5.41 -12.05
N TYR A 16 7.33 -5.14 -10.99
CA TYR A 16 6.99 -5.53 -9.63
C TYR A 16 5.71 -4.82 -9.14
N SER A 17 5.54 -3.53 -9.42
CA SER A 17 4.35 -2.78 -9.01
C SER A 17 3.08 -3.33 -9.66
N LEU A 18 3.15 -3.66 -10.95
CA LEU A 18 2.00 -4.17 -11.71
C LEU A 18 1.65 -5.63 -11.40
N THR A 19 2.61 -6.42 -10.91
CA THR A 19 2.41 -7.84 -10.63
C THR A 19 2.23 -8.06 -9.14
N ILE A 20 3.34 -8.05 -8.39
CA ILE A 20 3.36 -8.45 -6.99
C ILE A 20 2.67 -7.40 -6.11
N ALA A 21 3.04 -6.12 -6.24
CA ALA A 21 2.47 -5.08 -5.39
C ALA A 21 0.97 -4.89 -5.65
N ALA A 22 0.53 -4.95 -6.91
CA ALA A 22 -0.87 -4.92 -7.30
C ALA A 22 -1.68 -6.09 -6.71
N ILE A 23 -1.16 -7.32 -6.75
CA ILE A 23 -1.84 -8.49 -6.17
C ILE A 23 -1.99 -8.33 -4.65
N ILE A 24 -0.88 -8.02 -3.95
CA ILE A 24 -0.90 -7.85 -2.49
C ILE A 24 -1.83 -6.71 -2.09
N SER A 25 -1.74 -5.56 -2.77
CA SER A 25 -2.61 -4.41 -2.53
C SER A 25 -4.08 -4.75 -2.77
N SER A 26 -4.40 -5.52 -3.81
CA SER A 26 -5.77 -5.92 -4.12
C SER A 26 -6.35 -6.82 -3.03
N VAL A 27 -5.57 -7.81 -2.56
CA VAL A 27 -5.98 -8.69 -1.45
C VAL A 27 -6.21 -7.87 -0.18
N VAL A 28 -5.27 -6.99 0.19
CA VAL A 28 -5.42 -6.12 1.36
C VAL A 28 -6.60 -5.17 1.22
N THR A 29 -6.87 -4.64 0.03
CA THR A 29 -8.04 -3.79 -0.24
C THR A 29 -9.34 -4.56 -0.03
N ILE A 30 -9.44 -5.78 -0.53
CA ILE A 30 -10.64 -6.63 -0.35
C ILE A 30 -10.87 -6.88 1.14
N ILE A 31 -9.82 -7.26 1.87
CA ILE A 31 -9.89 -7.49 3.32
C ILE A 31 -10.31 -6.20 4.04
N ALA A 32 -9.74 -5.05 3.66
CA ALA A 32 -10.07 -3.75 4.25
C ALA A 32 -11.54 -3.36 4.03
N ILE A 33 -12.08 -3.62 2.83
CA ILE A 33 -13.49 -3.34 2.50
C ILE A 33 -14.41 -4.22 3.34
N VAL A 34 -14.14 -5.53 3.40
CA VAL A 34 -14.96 -6.47 4.19
C VAL A 34 -14.91 -6.11 5.67
N TRP A 35 -13.71 -5.86 6.20
CA TRP A 35 -13.53 -5.49 7.60
C TRP A 35 -14.16 -4.13 7.93
N GLY A 36 -13.97 -3.13 7.09
CA GLY A 36 -14.57 -1.81 7.25
C GLY A 36 -16.09 -1.85 7.25
N ALA A 37 -16.69 -2.66 6.38
CA ALA A 37 -18.14 -2.87 6.37
C ALA A 37 -18.64 -3.50 7.68
N ILE A 38 -17.96 -4.54 8.18
CA ILE A 38 -18.30 -5.21 9.44
C ILE A 38 -18.16 -4.23 10.61
N ASP A 39 -17.07 -3.47 10.68
CA ASP A 39 -16.78 -2.55 11.78
C ASP A 39 -17.77 -1.38 11.82
N VAL A 40 -18.13 -0.82 10.66
CA VAL A 40 -19.16 0.22 10.56
C VAL A 40 -20.52 -0.30 11.04
N LEU A 41 -20.94 -1.49 10.59
CA LEU A 41 -22.20 -2.10 11.04
C LEU A 41 -22.18 -2.38 12.54
N TRP A 42 -21.06 -2.88 13.07
CA TRP A 42 -20.91 -3.14 14.49
C TRP A 42 -21.00 -1.86 15.34
N GLN A 43 -20.38 -0.77 14.89
CA GLN A 43 -20.44 0.52 15.58
C GLN A 43 -21.83 1.14 15.55
N LEU A 44 -22.56 1.00 14.43
CA LEU A 44 -23.97 1.40 14.34
C LEU A 44 -24.86 0.66 15.34
N ILE A 45 -24.67 -0.65 15.51
CA ILE A 45 -25.48 -1.48 16.43
C ILE A 45 -25.08 -1.23 17.89
N SER A 46 -23.78 -1.11 18.17
CA SER A 46 -23.26 -0.99 19.54
C SER A 46 -23.28 0.44 20.09
N GLY A 47 -23.57 1.45 19.26
CA GLY A 47 -23.58 2.86 19.65
C GLY A 47 -22.21 3.39 20.07
N ARG A 48 -21.13 2.67 19.75
CA ARG A 48 -19.74 3.05 20.07
C ARG A 48 -19.12 3.75 18.86
N ASN A 49 -18.33 4.77 19.10
CA ASN A 49 -17.57 5.47 18.06
C ASN A 49 -16.07 5.30 18.32
N THR A 50 -15.57 4.10 18.03
CA THR A 50 -14.18 3.71 18.30
C THR A 50 -13.33 3.56 17.04
N LEU A 51 -13.81 4.11 15.91
CA LEU A 51 -13.01 4.25 14.68
C LEU A 51 -11.68 4.94 15.01
N SER A 52 -10.60 4.18 15.02
CA SER A 52 -9.25 4.68 15.25
C SER A 52 -8.42 4.48 14.00
N GLU A 53 -8.02 5.59 13.41
CA GLU A 53 -7.09 5.66 12.28
C GLU A 53 -5.72 5.07 12.63
N ASN A 54 -5.39 4.98 13.92
CA ASN A 54 -4.13 4.44 14.44
C ASN A 54 -4.23 2.96 14.83
N SER A 55 -5.33 2.28 14.48
CA SER A 55 -5.45 0.85 14.73
C SER A 55 -4.48 0.06 13.84
N LYS A 56 -3.95 -1.06 14.35
CA LYS A 56 -3.04 -1.94 13.57
C LYS A 56 -3.60 -2.30 12.17
N PRO A 57 -4.89 -2.63 12.01
CA PRO A 57 -5.45 -2.92 10.69
C PRO A 57 -5.41 -1.70 9.76
N ALA A 58 -5.72 -0.49 10.27
CA ALA A 58 -5.65 0.73 9.48
C ALA A 58 -4.21 1.01 9.03
N THR A 59 -3.23 0.89 9.93
CA THR A 59 -1.81 1.05 9.59
C THR A 59 -1.37 0.09 8.49
N VAL A 60 -1.73 -1.20 8.58
CA VAL A 60 -1.36 -2.21 7.58
C VAL A 60 -1.96 -1.90 6.22
N VAL A 61 -3.24 -1.52 6.17
CA VAL A 61 -3.92 -1.17 4.93
C VAL A 61 -3.28 0.07 4.30
N THR A 62 -3.09 1.13 5.07
CA THR A 62 -2.49 2.38 4.58
C THR A 62 -1.05 2.17 4.12
N ALA A 63 -0.22 1.46 4.89
CA ALA A 63 1.16 1.17 4.53
C ALA A 63 1.25 0.34 3.23
N THR A 64 0.43 -0.69 3.10
CA THR A 64 0.43 -1.56 1.92
C THR A 64 0.00 -0.81 0.66
N LEU A 65 -1.07 -0.02 0.74
CA LEU A 65 -1.55 0.76 -0.41
C LEU A 65 -0.56 1.84 -0.82
N ARG A 66 0.01 2.55 0.16
CA ARG A 66 1.00 3.59 -0.09
C ARG A 66 2.27 3.02 -0.72
N TRP A 67 2.74 1.88 -0.23
CA TRP A 67 3.91 1.19 -0.78
C TRP A 67 3.79 0.92 -2.28
N ASN A 68 2.64 0.41 -2.75
CA ASN A 68 2.43 0.15 -4.18
C ASN A 68 2.42 1.45 -5.01
N VAL A 69 1.75 2.50 -4.51
CA VAL A 69 1.75 3.82 -5.14
C VAL A 69 3.17 4.40 -5.23
N GLU A 70 3.95 4.27 -4.17
CA GLU A 70 5.34 4.72 -4.14
C GLU A 70 6.24 3.98 -5.13
N MET A 71 6.06 2.66 -5.31
CA MET A 71 6.75 1.90 -6.36
C MET A 71 6.38 2.39 -7.77
N LEU A 72 5.10 2.69 -8.00
CA LEU A 72 4.63 3.21 -9.28
C LEU A 72 5.18 4.62 -9.56
N ILE A 73 5.24 5.48 -8.55
CA ILE A 73 5.86 6.81 -8.64
C ILE A 73 7.34 6.70 -8.96
N PHE A 74 8.08 5.81 -8.29
CA PHE A 74 9.49 5.61 -8.60
C PHE A 74 9.69 5.09 -10.03
N ALA A 75 8.91 4.10 -10.45
CA ALA A 75 8.98 3.55 -11.80
C ALA A 75 8.77 4.62 -12.88
N THR A 76 7.78 5.49 -12.69
CA THR A 76 7.36 6.50 -13.69
C THR A 76 8.18 7.78 -13.68
N THR A 77 8.60 8.25 -12.50
CA THR A 77 9.27 9.55 -12.36
C THR A 77 10.76 9.44 -12.03
N GLY A 78 11.22 8.29 -11.54
CA GLY A 78 12.56 8.13 -10.98
C GLY A 78 12.78 8.86 -9.65
N GLY A 79 11.74 9.52 -9.11
CA GLY A 79 11.74 10.23 -7.83
C GLY A 79 10.72 9.63 -6.84
N GLY A 80 10.49 10.33 -5.72
CA GLY A 80 9.40 10.04 -4.77
C GLY A 80 9.83 9.34 -3.47
N VAL A 81 10.73 8.35 -3.53
CA VAL A 81 11.12 7.57 -2.34
C VAL A 81 12.64 7.66 -2.11
N LYS A 82 13.05 8.03 -0.89
CA LYS A 82 14.48 8.09 -0.52
C LYS A 82 15.16 6.71 -0.57
N ARG A 83 14.36 5.64 -0.42
CA ARG A 83 14.80 4.24 -0.51
C ARG A 83 13.66 3.41 -1.09
N LEU A 84 13.92 2.66 -2.15
CA LEU A 84 12.94 1.72 -2.67
C LEU A 84 12.80 0.54 -1.70
N GLU A 85 11.60 0.34 -1.18
CA GLU A 85 11.28 -0.83 -0.38
C GLU A 85 10.52 -1.85 -1.23
N TRP A 86 10.94 -3.11 -1.17
CA TRP A 86 10.33 -4.21 -1.94
C TRP A 86 9.18 -4.88 -1.19
N LEU A 87 8.90 -4.45 0.03
CA LEU A 87 7.80 -4.87 0.86
C LEU A 87 7.28 -3.65 1.63
N PRO A 88 6.01 -3.64 2.02
CA PRO A 88 5.51 -2.60 2.92
C PRO A 88 6.22 -2.69 4.28
N SER A 89 6.59 -1.53 4.83
CA SER A 89 7.08 -1.40 6.20
C SER A 89 6.01 -0.74 7.08
N TRP A 90 5.84 -1.24 8.30
CA TRP A 90 4.86 -0.77 9.29
C TRP A 90 5.47 -0.73 10.69
#